data_AF-A0A7C3FU56-F1
#
_entry.id   AF-A0A7C3FU56-F1
#
_cell.length_a   1.000
_cell.length_b   1.000
_cell.length_c   1.000
_cell.angle_alpha   90.00
_cell.angle_beta   90.00
_cell.angle_gamma   90.00
#
_symmetry.space_group_name_H-M   'P 1'
#
loop_
_entity.id
_entity.type
_entity.pdbx_description
1 polymer ?
#
loop_
_entity_poly.entity_id
_entity_poly.type
_entity_poly.pdbx_seq_one_letter_code
_entity_poly.pdbx_strand_id
1 'polypeptide(L)'
;MRNLLTCSPAHLLTCPPAHLPTCSPAHLLTCQTMTRQPASRKRSENSLPYLLILPTIFFVALFTAWPTILSIYQSFFRQRLNIAKFRDPSFVGLENYVKLFTDEKFHQVALNTFYYAIGTVP
;
A
#
# COMPACT_ATOMS: atom_id res chain seq x y z
N MET A 1 19.56 41.26 22.62
CA MET A 1 20.97 41.43 22.22
C MET A 1 21.25 40.54 21.02
N ARG A 2 21.58 41.16 19.87
CA ARG A 2 22.27 40.63 18.67
C ARG A 2 21.78 39.31 18.04
N ASN A 3 20.79 39.42 17.14
CA ASN A 3 20.58 38.51 16.02
C ASN A 3 21.57 38.83 14.89
N LEU A 4 22.83 38.46 15.08
CA LEU A 4 23.85 38.46 14.02
C LEU A 4 23.96 37.04 13.48
N LEU A 5 24.15 36.91 12.17
CA LEU A 5 24.60 35.73 11.41
C LEU A 5 23.53 34.98 10.61
N THR A 6 23.09 35.58 9.49
CA THR A 6 22.88 34.82 8.23
C THR A 6 23.15 35.70 7.00
N CYS A 7 24.29 36.39 6.97
CA CYS A 7 24.83 36.85 5.69
C CYS A 7 25.77 35.75 5.16
N SER A 8 25.63 35.39 3.88
CA SER A 8 26.56 34.49 3.18
C SER A 8 28.01 34.94 3.43
N PRO A 9 28.97 34.03 3.69
CA PRO A 9 30.32 34.37 4.14
C PRO A 9 31.07 35.32 3.18
N ALA A 10 30.67 35.40 1.92
CA ALA A 10 31.23 36.34 0.94
C ALA A 10 30.95 37.83 1.23
N HIS A 11 29.96 38.17 2.06
CA HIS A 11 29.59 39.56 2.39
C HIS A 11 29.94 39.99 3.81
N LEU A 12 30.54 39.10 4.62
CA LEU A 12 31.01 39.43 5.97
C LEU A 12 32.32 40.24 5.99
N LEU A 13 33.03 40.33 4.86
CA LEU A 13 34.32 41.01 4.75
C LEU A 13 34.23 42.52 4.51
N THR A 14 33.05 43.07 4.19
CA THR A 14 32.93 44.47 3.74
C THR A 14 32.14 45.39 4.68
N CYS A 15 31.58 44.90 5.79
CA CYS A 15 30.80 45.74 6.70
C CYS A 15 31.05 45.43 8.17
N PRO A 16 32.01 46.12 8.82
CA PRO A 16 32.14 46.14 10.27
C PRO A 16 30.88 46.75 10.92
N PRO A 17 30.45 46.27 12.09
CA PRO A 17 29.21 46.69 12.76
C PRO A 17 29.17 48.17 13.19
N ALA A 18 30.25 48.93 13.00
CA ALA A 18 30.32 50.36 13.29
C ALA A 18 29.72 51.26 12.17
N HIS A 19 29.47 50.72 10.96
CA HIS A 19 29.06 51.52 9.79
C HIS A 19 27.63 51.25 9.29
N LEU A 20 26.81 50.58 10.11
CA LEU A 20 25.39 50.29 9.85
C LEU A 20 24.50 51.51 9.50
N PRO A 21 24.70 52.74 10.03
CA PRO A 21 23.85 53.88 9.68
C PRO A 21 24.23 54.57 8.36
N THR A 22 25.34 54.17 7.71
CA THR A 22 25.84 54.79 6.47
C THR A 22 25.59 53.97 5.20
N CYS A 23 24.95 52.81 5.30
CA CYS A 23 24.65 52.00 4.12
C CYS A 23 23.51 52.61 3.29
N SER A 24 23.78 52.82 2.01
CA SER A 24 22.82 53.29 1.01
C SER A 24 21.58 52.38 0.94
N PRO A 25 20.35 52.93 0.85
CA PRO A 25 19.11 52.16 0.91
C PRO A 25 18.92 51.14 -0.23
N ALA A 26 19.73 51.20 -1.29
CA ALA A 26 19.70 50.22 -2.38
C ALA A 26 20.10 48.79 -1.95
N HIS A 27 20.90 48.65 -0.88
CA HIS A 27 21.31 47.35 -0.34
C HIS A 27 20.32 46.75 0.68
N LEU A 28 19.28 47.50 1.09
CA LEU A 28 18.22 46.98 1.97
C LEU A 28 17.25 46.04 1.24
N LEU A 29 17.15 46.14 -0.08
CA LEU A 29 16.23 45.35 -0.91
C LEU A 29 16.72 43.91 -1.16
N THR A 30 18.02 43.63 -1.09
CA THR A 30 18.56 42.27 -1.22
C THR A 30 18.56 41.50 0.10
N CYS A 31 18.35 42.20 1.22
CA CYS A 31 18.14 41.59 2.53
C CYS A 31 16.65 41.35 2.76
N GLN A 32 15.95 40.81 1.76
CA GLN A 32 14.63 40.24 1.99
C GLN A 32 14.80 39.09 2.96
N THR A 33 14.30 39.32 4.18
CA THR A 33 14.12 38.32 5.21
C THR A 33 13.45 37.11 4.58
N MET A 34 14.18 36.01 4.40
CA MET A 34 13.56 34.70 4.31
C MET A 34 12.90 34.44 5.66
N THR A 35 11.73 35.02 5.86
CA THR A 35 10.76 34.50 6.81
C THR A 35 10.44 33.11 6.28
N ARG A 36 11.16 32.10 6.77
CA ARG A 36 10.59 30.75 6.86
C ARG A 36 9.36 30.91 7.74
N GLN A 37 8.23 31.26 7.13
CA GLN A 37 6.94 30.94 7.70
C GLN A 37 6.94 29.42 7.82
N PRO A 38 6.88 28.84 9.03
CA PRO A 38 6.37 27.50 9.12
C PRO A 38 4.91 27.64 8.69
N ALA A 39 4.65 27.38 7.41
CA ALA A 39 3.31 27.09 6.94
C ALA A 39 2.85 25.95 7.84
N SER A 40 2.01 26.28 8.82
CA SER A 40 1.35 25.32 9.67
C SER A 40 0.58 24.42 8.72
N ARG A 41 1.20 23.30 8.36
CA ARG A 41 0.58 22.23 7.59
C ARG A 41 -0.44 21.66 8.56
N LYS A 42 -1.60 22.33 8.61
CA LYS A 42 -2.78 21.87 9.31
C LYS A 42 -2.94 20.45 8.79
N ARG A 43 -2.64 19.47 9.65
CA ARG A 43 -2.78 18.05 9.36
C ARG A 43 -4.29 17.83 9.31
N SER A 44 -4.90 18.31 8.23
CA SER A 44 -6.25 17.96 7.87
C SER A 44 -6.22 16.44 7.81
N GLU A 45 -7.13 15.82 8.55
CA GLU A 45 -7.44 14.41 8.49
C GLU A 45 -7.33 13.96 7.03
N ASN A 46 -6.22 13.30 6.68
CA ASN A 46 -5.90 12.94 5.31
C ASN A 46 -6.71 11.68 4.99
N SER A 47 -8.01 11.83 4.81
CA SER A 47 -8.92 10.75 4.40
C SER A 47 -8.85 10.48 2.90
N LEU A 48 -8.25 11.40 2.13
CA LEU A 48 -7.99 11.25 0.70
C LEU A 48 -7.33 9.91 0.31
N PRO A 49 -6.22 9.44 0.94
CA PRO A 49 -5.64 8.13 0.63
C PRO A 49 -6.61 6.96 0.84
N TYR A 50 -7.49 7.02 1.85
CA TYR A 50 -8.47 5.96 2.08
C TYR A 50 -9.59 5.98 1.03
N LEU A 51 -10.05 7.18 0.62
CA LEU A 51 -11.03 7.33 -0.47
C LEU A 51 -10.48 6.82 -1.81
N LEU A 52 -9.18 7.01 -2.06
CA LEU A 52 -8.48 6.53 -3.26
C LEU A 52 -8.30 5.00 -3.29
N ILE A 53 -8.14 4.36 -2.13
CA ILE A 53 -8.01 2.90 -2.00
C ILE A 53 -9.37 2.18 -2.06
N LEU A 54 -10.44 2.85 -1.61
CA LEU A 54 -11.79 2.32 -1.58
C LEU A 54 -12.26 1.69 -2.90
N PRO A 55 -12.08 2.30 -4.09
CA PRO A 55 -12.48 1.66 -5.35
C PRO A 55 -11.71 0.34 -5.59
N THR A 56 -10.41 0.30 -5.30
CA THR A 56 -9.61 -0.92 -5.47
C THR A 56 -10.10 -2.04 -4.54
N ILE A 57 -10.33 -1.72 -3.26
CA ILE A 57 -10.86 -2.70 -2.30
C ILE A 57 -12.25 -3.19 -2.71
N PHE A 58 -13.10 -2.30 -3.23
CA PHE A 58 -14.41 -2.68 -3.74
C PHE A 58 -14.30 -3.70 -4.88
N PHE A 59 -13.43 -3.45 -5.88
CA PHE A 59 -13.24 -4.38 -6.98
C PHE A 59 -12.64 -5.71 -6.53
N VAL A 60 -11.63 -5.71 -5.65
CA VAL A 60 -11.04 -6.94 -5.09
C VAL A 60 -12.09 -7.73 -4.30
N ALA A 61 -12.90 -7.06 -3.49
CA ALA A 61 -13.95 -7.72 -2.72
C ALA A 61 -15.01 -8.35 -3.65
N LEU A 62 -15.44 -7.62 -4.68
CA LEU A 62 -16.50 -8.07 -5.58
C LEU A 62 -16.07 -9.19 -6.52
N PHE A 63 -14.88 -9.09 -7.11
CA PHE A 63 -14.41 -10.01 -8.15
C PHE A 63 -13.49 -11.11 -7.65
N THR A 64 -12.87 -10.95 -6.46
CA THR A 64 -11.95 -11.94 -5.91
C THR A 64 -12.49 -12.52 -4.62
N ALA A 65 -12.71 -11.69 -3.59
CA ALA A 65 -13.10 -12.22 -2.28
C ALA A 65 -14.48 -12.89 -2.31
N TRP A 66 -15.46 -12.28 -2.97
CA TRP A 66 -16.82 -12.82 -3.08
C TRP A 66 -16.86 -14.21 -3.73
N PRO A 67 -16.34 -14.42 -4.95
CA PRO A 67 -16.33 -15.77 -5.54
C PRO A 67 -15.45 -16.74 -4.76
N THR A 68 -14.33 -16.31 -4.18
CA THR A 68 -13.49 -17.19 -3.35
C THR A 68 -14.23 -17.69 -2.11
N ILE A 69 -14.92 -16.81 -1.38
CA ILE A 69 -15.72 -17.20 -0.21
C ILE A 69 -16.84 -18.15 -0.65
N LEU A 70 -17.48 -17.87 -1.78
CA LEU A 70 -18.51 -18.73 -2.33
C LEU A 70 -17.97 -20.12 -2.72
N SER A 71 -16.76 -20.21 -3.28
CA SER A 71 -16.09 -21.48 -3.58
C SER A 71 -15.70 -22.24 -2.31
N ILE A 72 -15.22 -21.54 -1.28
CA ILE A 72 -14.92 -22.14 0.03
C ILE A 72 -16.20 -22.66 0.67
N TYR A 73 -17.30 -21.90 0.65
CA TYR A 73 -18.58 -22.36 1.18
C TYR A 73 -19.03 -23.62 0.44
N GLN A 74 -18.97 -23.63 -0.89
CA GLN A 74 -19.36 -24.78 -1.71
C GLN A 74 -18.47 -26.02 -1.51
N SER A 75 -17.20 -25.88 -1.10
CA SER A 75 -16.31 -27.04 -0.89
C SER A 75 -16.75 -27.95 0.27
N PHE A 76 -17.53 -27.44 1.22
CA PHE A 76 -18.12 -28.22 2.31
C PHE A 76 -19.40 -28.99 1.90
N PHE A 77 -19.92 -28.72 0.70
CA PHE A 77 -21.09 -29.42 0.15
C PHE A 77 -20.66 -30.40 -0.94
N ARG A 78 -21.47 -31.45 -1.18
CA ARG A 78 -21.21 -32.36 -2.30
C ARG A 78 -21.60 -31.72 -3.62
N GLN A 79 -20.61 -31.29 -4.39
CA GLN A 79 -20.82 -30.70 -5.70
C GLN A 79 -21.05 -31.79 -6.77
N ARG A 80 -22.33 -32.13 -7.04
CA ARG A 80 -22.72 -33.06 -8.12
C ARG A 80 -23.02 -32.30 -9.40
N LEU A 81 -21.98 -31.84 -10.10
CA LEU A 81 -22.11 -31.07 -11.36
C LEU A 81 -22.71 -31.89 -12.53
N ASN A 82 -22.70 -33.22 -12.45
CA ASN A 82 -23.07 -34.12 -13.55
C ASN A 82 -24.51 -34.67 -13.49
N ILE A 83 -25.30 -34.32 -12.48
CA ILE A 83 -26.66 -34.87 -12.30
C ILE A 83 -27.61 -33.70 -12.08
N ALA A 84 -28.15 -33.17 -13.18
CA ALA A 84 -29.04 -32.01 -13.23
C ALA A 84 -30.37 -32.16 -12.45
N LYS A 85 -30.59 -33.29 -11.75
CA LYS A 85 -31.89 -33.67 -11.19
C LYS A 85 -31.98 -33.69 -9.66
N PHE A 86 -30.86 -33.65 -8.93
CA PHE A 86 -30.89 -33.63 -7.46
C PHE A 86 -29.99 -32.52 -6.94
N ARG A 87 -30.64 -31.37 -6.71
CA ARG A 87 -30.05 -30.12 -6.26
C ARG A 87 -30.16 -29.97 -4.75
N ASP A 88 -30.08 -31.07 -4.01
CA ASP A 88 -30.02 -31.03 -2.55
C ASP A 88 -28.54 -30.86 -2.16
N PRO A 89 -28.12 -29.66 -1.72
CA PRO A 89 -26.78 -29.46 -1.21
C PRO A 89 -26.64 -30.29 0.07
N SER A 90 -26.16 -31.52 -0.05
CA SER A 90 -25.81 -32.33 1.11
C SER A 90 -24.56 -31.72 1.73
N PHE A 91 -24.73 -31.17 2.93
CA PHE A 91 -23.62 -30.69 3.75
C PHE A 91 -22.85 -31.91 4.24
N VAL A 92 -21.57 -32.00 3.88
CA VAL A 92 -20.71 -33.13 4.23
C VAL A 92 -19.46 -32.72 5.00
N GLY A 93 -19.37 -31.43 5.35
CA GLY A 93 -18.28 -30.89 6.14
C GLY A 93 -16.93 -31.19 5.49
N LEU A 94 -16.08 -31.95 6.18
CA LEU A 94 -14.70 -32.23 5.77
C LEU A 94 -14.54 -33.52 4.96
N GLU A 95 -15.61 -34.26 4.68
CA GLU A 95 -15.52 -35.56 4.00
C GLU A 95 -14.87 -35.44 2.61
N ASN A 96 -15.15 -34.35 1.88
CA ASN A 96 -14.54 -34.07 0.58
C ASN A 96 -13.00 -33.97 0.66
N TYR A 97 -12.47 -33.39 1.74
CA TYR A 97 -11.04 -33.24 1.95
C TYR A 97 -10.39 -34.57 2.31
N VAL A 98 -10.98 -35.32 3.25
CA VAL A 98 -10.48 -36.65 3.63
C VAL A 98 -10.41 -37.55 2.39
N LYS A 99 -11.48 -37.58 1.60
CA LYS A 99 -11.52 -38.37 0.36
C LYS A 99 -10.41 -37.99 -0.61
N LEU A 100 -10.15 -36.70 -0.78
CA LEU A 100 -9.09 -36.19 -1.67
C LEU A 100 -7.70 -36.62 -1.20
N PHE A 101 -7.41 -36.52 0.10
CA PHE A 101 -6.13 -36.93 0.69
C PHE A 101 -5.96 -38.45 0.80
N THR A 102 -7.02 -39.24 0.69
CA THR A 102 -6.90 -40.72 0.62
C THR A 102 -6.82 -41.26 -0.81
N ASP A 103 -7.05 -40.42 -1.82
CA ASP A 103 -7.04 -40.86 -3.23
C ASP A 103 -5.61 -40.98 -3.75
N GLU A 104 -5.24 -42.20 -4.18
CA GLU A 104 -3.91 -42.49 -4.73
C GLU A 104 -3.62 -41.63 -5.98
N LYS A 105 -4.63 -41.36 -6.81
CA LYS A 105 -4.46 -40.55 -8.03
C LYS A 105 -4.14 -39.10 -7.68
N PHE A 106 -4.74 -38.58 -6.62
CA PHE A 106 -4.46 -37.22 -6.16
C PHE A 106 -2.99 -37.08 -5.74
N HIS A 107 -2.46 -38.05 -4.98
CA HIS A 107 -1.04 -38.06 -4.60
C HIS A 107 -0.10 -38.17 -5.80
N GLN A 108 -0.41 -39.03 -6.77
CA GLN A 108 0.40 -39.17 -7.99
C GLN A 108 0.46 -37.84 -8.76
N VAL A 109 -0.68 -37.17 -8.97
CA VAL A 109 -0.73 -35.87 -9.66
C VAL A 109 -0.02 -34.79 -8.86
N ALA A 110 -0.23 -34.72 -7.54
CA ALA A 110 0.42 -33.74 -6.68
C ALA A 110 1.95 -33.87 -6.71
N LEU A 111 2.48 -35.10 -6.63
CA LEU A 111 3.91 -35.36 -6.75
C LEU A 111 4.43 -35.00 -8.14
N ASN A 112 3.72 -35.36 -9.21
CA ASN A 112 4.10 -34.98 -10.58
C ASN A 112 4.17 -33.46 -10.74
N THR A 113 3.18 -32.71 -10.24
CA THR A 113 3.20 -31.25 -10.26
C THR A 113 4.34 -30.68 -9.43
N PHE A 114 4.64 -31.26 -8.27
CA PHE A 114 5.77 -30.84 -7.44
C PHE A 114 7.12 -31.05 -8.12
N TYR A 115 7.33 -32.23 -8.72
CA TYR A 115 8.52 -32.51 -9.53
C TYR A 115 8.65 -31.53 -10.70
N TYR A 116 7.54 -31.22 -11.38
CA TYR A 116 7.54 -30.26 -12.47
C TYR A 116 7.87 -28.83 -12.00
N ALA A 117 7.30 -28.40 -10.87
CA ALA A 117 7.55 -27.08 -10.30
C ALA A 117 9.04 -26.88 -9.96
N ILE A 118 9.68 -27.88 -9.35
CA ILE A 118 11.12 -27.84 -9.05
C ILE A 118 11.95 -27.92 -10.33
N GLY A 119 11.59 -28.78 -11.28
CA GLY A 119 12.35 -28.94 -12.52
C GLY A 119 12.27 -27.73 -13.47
N THR A 120 11.23 -26.91 -13.35
CA THR A 120 10.98 -25.74 -14.22
C THR A 120 11.54 -24.43 -13.67
N VAL A 121 11.71 -24.33 -12.35
CA VAL A 121 12.25 -23.12 -11.71
C VAL A 121 13.77 -23.29 -11.56
N PRO A 122 14.59 -22.56 -12.36
CA PRO A 122 16.05 -22.65 -12.32
C PRO A 122 16.66 -22.06 -11.04
#